data_AF-X1PYR4-F1
#
_entry.id   AF-X1PYR4-F1
#
_cell.length_a   1.000
_cell.length_b   1.000
_cell.length_c   1.000
_cell.angle_alpha   90.00
_cell.angle_beta   90.00
_cell.angle_gamma   90.00
#
_symmetry.space_group_name_H-M   'P 1'
#
loop_
_entity.id
_entity.type
_entity.pdbx_description
1 polymer ?
#
loop_
_entity_poly.entity_id
_entity_poly.type
_entity_poly.pdbx_seq_one_letter_code
_entity_poly.pdbx_strand_id
1 'polypeptide(L)'
;MEREKPLDLSLIRPIIQSALREDIGRGDITSQAIAPSSLTGKACIIAEEEGILAGIEVAKEVFRLTSGEKVEFISQLKDKDS
;
A
#
# COMPACT_ATOMS: atom_id res chain seq x y z
N MET A 1 14.78 -24.04 -12.01
CA MET A 1 14.04 -23.19 -11.05
C MET A 1 13.67 -21.92 -11.78
N GLU A 2 12.45 -21.86 -12.32
CA GLU A 2 11.97 -20.69 -13.05
C GLU A 2 11.88 -19.51 -12.07
N ARG A 3 12.53 -18.39 -12.38
CA ARG A 3 12.36 -17.17 -11.60
C ARG A 3 10.99 -16.61 -11.97
N GLU A 4 10.12 -16.45 -10.98
CA GLU A 4 8.80 -15.87 -11.17
C GLU A 4 8.94 -14.49 -11.81
N LYS A 5 8.09 -14.24 -12.82
CA LYS A 5 8.08 -12.94 -13.51
C LYS A 5 7.59 -11.89 -12.51
N PRO A 6 8.34 -10.78 -12.31
CA PRO A 6 7.90 -9.72 -11.41
C PRO A 6 6.57 -9.13 -11.88
N LEU A 7 5.73 -8.71 -10.93
CA LEU A 7 4.47 -8.04 -11.20
C LEU A 7 4.72 -6.80 -12.08
N ASP A 8 4.00 -6.69 -13.19
CA ASP A 8 4.06 -5.51 -14.04
C ASP A 8 3.18 -4.40 -13.45
N LEU A 9 3.81 -3.51 -12.68
CA LEU A 9 3.14 -2.39 -12.04
C LEU A 9 2.49 -1.42 -13.05
N SER A 10 2.94 -1.39 -14.31
CA SER A 10 2.34 -0.50 -15.31
C SER A 10 0.88 -0.86 -15.61
N LEU A 11 0.53 -2.15 -15.52
CA LEU A 11 -0.83 -2.65 -15.69
C LEU A 11 -1.72 -2.38 -14.47
N ILE A 12 -1.12 -2.35 -13.27
CA ILE A 12 -1.86 -2.22 -12.01
C ILE A 12 -2.03 -0.77 -11.57
N ARG A 13 -1.06 0.11 -11.86
CA ARG A 13 -1.11 1.53 -11.49
C ARG A 13 -2.42 2.23 -11.87
N PRO A 14 -3.00 2.04 -13.07
CA PRO A 14 -4.27 2.69 -13.41
C PRO A 14 -5.42 2.28 -12.48
N ILE A 15 -5.42 1.02 -12.02
CA ILE A 15 -6.41 0.49 -11.08
C ILE A 15 -6.22 1.13 -9.71
N ILE A 16 -4.98 1.14 -9.19
CA ILE A 16 -4.66 1.80 -7.91
C ILE A 16 -5.04 3.28 -7.94
N GLN A 17 -4.67 4.00 -9.01
CA GLN A 17 -5.02 5.41 -9.14
C GLN A 17 -6.54 5.63 -9.22
N SER A 18 -7.28 4.70 -9.83
CA SER A 18 -8.74 4.78 -9.86
C SER A 18 -9.34 4.59 -8.48
N ALA A 19 -8.89 3.59 -7.72
CA ALA A 19 -9.33 3.35 -6.35
C ALA A 19 -8.99 4.53 -5.43
N LEU A 20 -7.76 5.08 -5.53
CA LEU A 20 -7.36 6.26 -4.76
C LEU A 20 -8.21 7.49 -5.08
N ARG A 21 -8.56 7.71 -6.36
CA ARG A 21 -9.44 8.83 -6.74
C ARG A 21 -10.86 8.65 -6.20
N GLU A 22 -11.38 7.42 -6.21
CA GLU A 22 -12.69 7.10 -5.64
C GLU A 22 -12.72 7.39 -4.14
N ASP A 23 -11.73 6.88 -3.40
CA ASP A 23 -11.67 6.94 -1.94
C ASP A 23 -11.34 8.35 -1.41
N ILE A 24 -10.34 9.02 -2.01
CA ILE A 24 -9.90 10.35 -1.55
C ILE A 24 -10.81 11.45 -2.12
N GLY A 25 -11.26 11.33 -3.37
CA GLY A 25 -12.13 12.32 -4.03
C GLY A 25 -11.63 13.76 -3.89
N ARG A 26 -12.32 14.57 -3.08
CA ARG A 26 -12.00 16.00 -2.83
C ARG A 26 -11.00 16.21 -1.68
N GLY A 27 -10.62 15.15 -0.98
CA GLY A 27 -9.69 15.16 0.14
C GLY A 27 -10.18 14.29 1.31
N ASP A 28 -9.25 13.96 2.20
CA ASP A 28 -9.51 13.23 3.45
C ASP A 28 -9.72 14.22 4.61
N ILE A 29 -10.94 14.74 4.73
CA ILE A 29 -11.30 15.81 5.68
C ILE A 29 -11.10 15.34 7.13
N THR A 30 -11.48 14.10 7.44
CA THR A 30 -11.39 13.57 8.80
C THR A 30 -9.93 13.49 9.25
N SER A 31 -9.05 12.88 8.44
CA SER A 31 -7.64 12.79 8.79
C SER A 31 -6.99 14.18 8.88
N GLN A 32 -7.32 15.09 7.96
CA GLN A 32 -6.78 16.46 7.98
C GLN A 32 -7.23 17.27 9.21
N ALA A 33 -8.43 17.00 9.72
CA ALA A 33 -8.97 17.70 10.89
C ALA A 33 -8.34 17.22 12.21
N ILE A 34 -7.91 15.95 12.28
CA ILE A 34 -7.44 15.34 13.53
C ILE A 34 -5.92 15.14 13.59
N ALA A 35 -5.25 15.01 12.44
CA ALA A 35 -3.82 14.73 12.35
C ALA A 35 -3.05 15.94 11.79
N PRO A 36 -2.07 16.49 12.53
CA PRO A 36 -1.17 17.50 12.00
C PRO A 36 -0.39 16.98 10.79
N SER A 37 -0.14 17.83 9.80
CA SER A 37 0.62 17.47 8.58
C SER A 37 2.08 17.08 8.84
N SER A 38 2.62 17.44 10.01
CA SER A 38 3.96 17.07 10.48
C SER A 38 3.97 15.76 11.27
N LEU A 39 2.82 15.12 11.48
CA LEU A 39 2.75 13.88 12.26
C LEU A 39 3.44 12.75 11.50
N THR A 40 4.36 12.07 12.17
CA THR A 40 4.98 10.84 11.71
C THR A 40 4.64 9.70 12.65
N GLY A 41 4.38 8.52 12.12
CA GLY A 41 4.03 7.34 12.91
C GLY A 41 4.57 6.06 12.31
N LYS A 42 4.39 4.96 13.05
CA LYS A 42 4.62 3.60 12.56
C LYS A 42 3.28 2.87 12.55
N ALA A 43 3.04 2.12 11.50
CA ALA A 43 1.86 1.27 11.35
C ALA A 43 2.31 -0.15 10.98
N CYS A 44 1.54 -1.15 11.42
CA CYS A 44 1.75 -2.55 11.09
C CYS A 44 0.50 -3.07 10.38
N ILE A 45 0.70 -3.76 9.26
CA ILE A 45 -0.36 -4.56 8.63
C ILE A 45 -0.33 -5.93 9.30
N ILE A 46 -1.43 -6.29 9.96
CA ILE A 46 -1.54 -7.53 10.75
C ILE A 46 -2.66 -8.36 10.14
N ALA A 47 -2.40 -9.63 9.85
CA ALA A 47 -3.43 -10.58 9.45
C ALA A 47 -4.30 -10.94 10.66
N GLU A 48 -5.61 -10.74 10.55
CA GLU A 48 -6.56 -11.09 11.62
C GLU A 48 -6.93 -12.56 11.61
N GLU A 49 -6.71 -13.25 10.50
CA GLU A 49 -7.03 -14.66 10.28
C GLU A 49 -5.90 -15.37 9.50
N GLU A 50 -5.87 -16.69 9.58
CA GLU A 50 -4.95 -17.52 8.80
C GLU A 50 -5.26 -17.43 7.30
N GLY A 51 -4.23 -17.38 6.47
CA GLY A 51 -4.39 -17.26 5.02
C GLY A 51 -3.07 -17.33 4.27
N ILE A 52 -3.12 -17.07 2.97
CA ILE A 52 -1.92 -16.94 2.14
C ILE A 52 -1.73 -15.48 1.78
N LEU A 53 -0.57 -14.92 2.13
CA LEU A 53 -0.24 -13.54 1.85
C LEU A 53 -0.10 -13.30 0.34
N ALA A 54 -0.71 -12.23 -0.17
CA ALA A 54 -0.56 -11.82 -1.56
C ALA A 54 -0.68 -10.30 -1.71
N GLY A 55 0.01 -9.74 -2.70
CA GLY A 55 -0.15 -8.34 -3.08
C GLY A 55 0.76 -7.36 -2.34
N ILE A 56 1.88 -7.81 -1.76
CA ILE A 56 2.83 -6.91 -1.08
C ILE A 56 3.32 -5.80 -2.02
N GLU A 57 3.63 -6.12 -3.29
CA GLU A 57 4.08 -5.11 -4.26
C GLU A 57 2.97 -4.12 -4.64
N VAL A 58 1.70 -4.56 -4.62
CA VAL A 58 0.54 -3.68 -4.83
C VAL A 58 0.39 -2.73 -3.64
N ALA A 59 0.48 -3.23 -2.41
CA ALA A 59 0.40 -2.42 -1.19
C ALA A 59 1.51 -1.36 -1.15
N LYS A 60 2.76 -1.75 -1.46
CA LYS A 60 3.89 -0.80 -1.60
C LYS A 60 3.59 0.28 -2.62
N GLU A 61 3.00 -0.09 -3.76
CA GLU A 61 2.68 0.88 -4.81
C GLU A 61 1.62 1.90 -4.38
N VAL A 62 0.62 1.48 -3.61
CA VAL A 62 -0.37 2.38 -3.02
C VAL A 62 0.32 3.45 -2.15
N PHE A 63 1.16 3.04 -1.20
CA PHE A 63 1.88 3.98 -0.34
C PHE A 63 2.84 4.89 -1.11
N ARG A 64 3.51 4.35 -2.14
CA ARG A 64 4.39 5.14 -3.01
C ARG A 64 3.61 6.23 -3.76
N LEU A 65 2.42 5.92 -4.27
CA LEU A 65 1.60 6.89 -5.01
C LEU A 65 0.98 7.96 -4.10
N THR A 66 0.68 7.65 -2.83
CA THR A 66 0.07 8.61 -1.90
C THR A 66 1.10 9.44 -1.12
N SER A 67 2.22 8.84 -0.74
CA SER A 67 3.17 9.45 0.20
C SER A 67 4.60 9.55 -0.34
N GLY A 68 4.88 8.96 -1.51
CA GLY A 68 6.20 9.00 -2.15
C GLY A 68 7.31 8.45 -1.24
N GLU A 69 8.41 9.20 -1.15
CA GLU A 69 9.58 8.83 -0.34
C GLU A 69 9.38 9.06 1.17
N LYS A 70 8.21 9.56 1.61
CA LYS A 70 7.93 9.81 3.03
C LYS A 70 7.57 8.55 3.81
N VAL A 71 7.37 7.42 3.12
CA VAL A 71 7.00 6.14 3.72
C VAL A 71 8.08 5.11 3.43
N GLU A 72 8.61 4.52 4.49
CA GLU A 72 9.43 3.32 4.43
C GLU A 72 8.52 2.10 4.62
N PHE A 73 8.41 1.24 3.60
CA PHE A 73 7.63 0.01 3.67
C PHE A 73 8.56 -1.19 3.91
N ILE A 74 8.43 -1.81 5.09
CA ILE A 74 9.22 -2.98 5.49
C ILE A 74 8.31 -4.21 5.47
N SER A 75 8.72 -5.26 4.75
CA SER A 75 8.05 -6.56 4.78
C SER A 75 9.00 -7.62 5.34
N GLN A 76 8.52 -8.38 6.33
CA GLN A 76 9.22 -9.56 6.86
C GLN A 76 8.78 -10.85 6.15
N LEU A 77 7.60 -10.82 5.52
CA LEU A 77 7.01 -11.91 4.76
C LEU A 77 7.09 -11.64 3.25
N LYS A 78 6.78 -12.67 2.47
CA LYS A 78 6.71 -12.66 1.02
C LYS A 78 5.32 -13.12 0.59
N ASP A 79 4.91 -12.69 -0.60
CA ASP A 79 3.74 -13.26 -1.24
C ASP A 79 3.90 -14.79 -1.31
N LYS A 80 2.83 -15.51 -0.98
CA LYS A 80 2.72 -16.97 -0.83
C LYS A 80 3.14 -17.55 0.53
N ASP A 81 3.63 -16.74 1.45
CA ASP A 81 3.80 -17.17 2.85
C ASP A 81 2.41 -17.40 3.49
N SER A 82 2.32 -18.41 4.38
CA SER A 82 1.13 -18.79 5.16
C SER A 82 1.23 -18.36 6.61
#